data_AF-A0A5C5VCF9-F1
#
_entry.id   AF-A0A5C5VCF9-F1
#
_cell.length_a   1.000
_cell.length_b   1.000
_cell.length_c   1.000
_cell.angle_alpha   90.00
_cell.angle_beta   90.00
_cell.angle_gamma   90.00
#
_symmetry.space_group_name_H-M   'P 1'
#
loop_
_entity.id
_entity.type
_entity.pdbx_description
1 polymer ?
#
loop_
_entity_poly.entity_id
_entity_poly.type
_entity_poly.pdbx_seq_one_letter_code
_entity_poly.pdbx_strand_id
1 'polypeptide(L)'
;MKDTRPRTVLLAALTLLAVVLSAAPARAYTPESPEVKALISKGLEYLDKNSDSRLGGKCVIALAYVKSDQPDHPRVKEAVQACRQSMQAGDQGNSITIYSCGMAIIFLCEYDARGQADMIRHYLNALAARQKAHGAWGYTNEQIGDTSQTQYGALALWEAHRNGYRPDEDTARRMADWLIRTQDPEGGWAYKGELAPLGEREPQDKSEMTISIGAAAMGSVLIAADLFGLLEPGAETNTAEDVPDALREAGERERRKAPPLSVGDLPRNELFETIRDGDAYMTKNYEVAIRRYQLYYMYSLERYKSFFGQLTGDAPDEPEWYNKGYEWLKQNQAPEGSWKGQCGDSVDTAFAILFLQRSTLKSIRRGLGVGTLVSGRGLPARLDSIKLSRGQIVAQQAATQVDDLINMLSDEEGAALDAMVNDPTALVGEINDQNGRRFEQIARGGAPAARVLAVRALGRSGDLDYAPTLIFALTDPDKRVVREARDGLRFVSRRFEGYGLPDNYNDQQLRDVIERWKSWYLSVRPDAAINLN
;
A
#
# COMPACT_ATOMS: atom_id res chain seq x y z
N MET A 1 36.85 33.67 52.28
CA MET A 1 36.55 32.56 51.34
C MET A 1 35.87 33.16 50.13
N LYS A 2 36.49 33.03 48.95
CA LYS A 2 35.98 33.56 47.67
C LYS A 2 34.79 32.69 47.23
N ASP A 3 33.63 33.30 47.07
CA ASP A 3 32.39 32.63 46.63
C ASP A 3 32.45 32.39 45.12
N THR A 4 33.10 31.29 44.72
CA THR A 4 33.11 30.78 43.35
C THR A 4 31.79 30.04 43.08
N ARG A 5 30.73 30.79 42.75
CA ARG A 5 29.54 30.20 42.13
C ARG A 5 29.81 29.91 40.64
N PRO A 6 29.28 28.81 40.08
CA PRO A 6 29.84 28.19 38.90
C PRO A 6 29.28 28.85 37.63
N ARG A 7 30.15 29.47 36.83
CA ARG A 7 29.85 29.95 35.48
C ARG A 7 29.27 28.86 34.56
N THR A 8 29.48 27.59 34.90
CA THR A 8 28.98 26.40 34.21
C THR A 8 27.46 26.20 34.34
N VAL A 9 26.82 26.62 35.44
CA VAL A 9 25.36 26.48 35.60
C VAL A 9 24.61 27.50 34.74
N LEU A 10 25.18 28.71 34.58
CA LEU A 10 24.58 29.76 33.75
C LEU A 10 24.67 29.41 32.25
N LEU A 11 25.77 28.79 31.81
CA LEU A 11 25.94 28.36 30.42
C LEU A 11 25.01 27.20 30.05
N ALA A 12 24.82 26.24 30.95
CA ALA A 12 23.90 25.11 30.75
C ALA A 12 22.42 25.54 30.71
N ALA A 13 22.06 26.56 31.50
CA ALA A 13 20.71 27.14 31.47
C ALA A 13 20.45 27.92 30.16
N LEU A 14 21.46 28.61 29.62
CA LEU A 14 21.36 29.35 28.36
C LEU A 14 21.29 28.42 27.13
N THR A 15 21.98 27.28 27.14
CA THR A 15 21.85 26.27 26.07
C THR A 15 20.52 25.52 26.14
N LEU A 16 20.00 25.22 27.34
CA LEU A 16 18.65 24.64 27.47
C LEU A 16 17.56 25.61 26.99
N LEU A 17 17.69 26.91 27.28
CA LEU A 17 16.73 27.93 26.83
C LEU A 17 16.77 28.12 25.30
N ALA A 18 17.94 28.00 24.67
CA ALA A 18 18.09 28.08 23.22
C ALA A 18 17.50 26.86 22.48
N VAL A 19 17.56 25.66 23.08
CA VAL A 19 16.94 24.44 22.52
C VAL A 19 15.41 24.47 22.66
N VAL A 20 14.87 25.06 23.73
CA VAL A 20 13.42 25.20 23.91
C VAL A 20 12.81 26.30 23.02
N LEU A 21 13.57 27.34 22.67
CA LEU A 21 13.10 28.43 21.80
C LEU A 21 13.21 28.14 20.29
N SER A 22 13.85 27.04 19.89
CA SER A 22 14.03 26.67 18.47
C SER A 22 13.23 25.44 18.03
N ALA A 23 12.51 24.78 18.95
CA ALA A 23 11.48 23.81 18.60
C ALA A 23 10.20 24.56 18.17
N ALA A 24 10.18 25.08 16.94
CA ALA A 24 8.91 25.35 16.29
C ALA A 24 8.11 24.03 16.32
N PRO A 25 6.86 24.01 16.80
CA PRO A 25 6.07 22.80 16.74
C PRO A 25 5.99 22.39 15.27
N ALA A 26 6.54 21.22 14.93
CA ALA A 26 6.30 20.61 13.63
C ALA A 26 4.80 20.32 13.57
N ARG A 27 4.03 21.27 13.02
CA ARG A 27 2.62 21.05 12.73
C ARG A 27 2.60 20.09 11.56
N ALA A 28 2.16 18.87 11.84
CA ALA A 28 1.82 17.94 10.81
C ALA A 28 0.46 18.34 10.21
N TYR A 29 0.39 18.37 8.88
CA TYR A 29 -0.76 18.79 8.10
C TYR A 29 -1.39 17.60 7.41
N THR A 30 -2.72 17.62 7.31
CA THR A 30 -3.54 16.70 6.53
C THR A 30 -4.36 17.50 5.53
N PRO A 31 -4.98 16.86 4.52
CA PRO A 31 -5.96 17.53 3.66
C PRO A 31 -7.10 18.23 4.43
N GLU A 32 -7.38 17.78 5.67
CA GLU A 32 -8.43 18.34 6.52
C GLU A 32 -8.00 19.57 7.33
N SER A 33 -6.69 19.85 7.41
CA SER A 33 -6.17 20.99 8.15
C SER A 33 -6.75 22.32 7.63
N PRO A 34 -7.19 23.24 8.51
CA PRO A 34 -7.76 24.53 8.09
C PRO A 34 -6.82 25.34 7.18
N GLU A 35 -5.51 25.29 7.45
CA GLU A 35 -4.51 25.99 6.64
C GLU A 35 -4.39 25.40 5.23
N VAL A 36 -4.53 24.09 5.08
CA VAL A 36 -4.56 23.41 3.78
C VAL A 36 -5.84 23.79 3.02
N LYS A 37 -6.99 23.72 3.68
CA LYS A 37 -8.29 24.12 3.09
C LYS A 37 -8.28 25.57 2.62
N ALA A 38 -7.61 26.47 3.35
CA ALA A 38 -7.47 27.86 2.97
C ALA A 38 -6.66 28.05 1.67
N LEU A 39 -5.56 27.31 1.49
CA LEU A 39 -4.79 27.32 0.24
C LEU A 39 -5.64 26.79 -0.93
N ILE A 40 -6.34 25.67 -0.72
CA ILE A 40 -7.24 25.08 -1.72
C ILE A 40 -8.33 26.07 -2.14
N SER A 41 -9.01 26.70 -1.17
CA SER A 41 -10.08 27.68 -1.43
C SER A 41 -9.60 28.81 -2.32
N LYS A 42 -8.43 29.40 -2.01
CA LYS A 42 -7.83 30.45 -2.84
C LYS A 42 -7.49 29.98 -4.25
N GLY A 43 -6.97 28.76 -4.38
CA GLY A 43 -6.71 28.15 -5.69
C GLY A 43 -7.99 27.96 -6.52
N LEU A 44 -9.08 27.52 -5.88
CA LEU A 44 -10.38 27.37 -6.54
C LEU A 44 -10.98 28.74 -6.93
N GLU A 45 -10.82 29.78 -6.10
CA GLU A 45 -11.24 31.15 -6.46
C GLU A 45 -10.49 31.70 -7.68
N TYR A 46 -9.21 31.34 -7.85
CA TYR A 46 -8.46 31.64 -9.07
C TYR A 46 -9.03 30.88 -10.27
N LEU A 47 -9.29 29.57 -10.14
CA LEU A 47 -9.82 28.72 -11.21
C LEU A 47 -11.27 29.03 -11.59
N ASP A 48 -12.02 29.72 -10.73
CA ASP A 48 -13.37 30.17 -11.08
C ASP A 48 -13.31 31.17 -12.25
N LYS A 49 -12.28 32.02 -12.24
CA LYS A 49 -12.09 33.08 -13.23
C LYS A 49 -11.21 32.67 -14.42
N ASN A 50 -10.46 31.58 -14.30
CA ASN A 50 -9.47 31.15 -15.28
C ASN A 50 -9.73 29.74 -15.80
N SER A 51 -9.39 29.48 -17.07
CA SER A 51 -9.55 28.17 -17.72
C SER A 51 -8.34 27.88 -18.60
N ASP A 52 -8.39 26.77 -19.32
CA ASP A 52 -7.38 26.39 -20.31
C ASP A 52 -8.04 26.17 -21.68
N SER A 53 -7.30 26.44 -22.76
CA SER A 53 -7.79 26.21 -24.13
C SER A 53 -7.77 24.74 -24.51
N ARG A 54 -6.90 23.94 -23.89
CA ARG A 54 -6.73 22.51 -24.16
C ARG A 54 -7.79 21.72 -23.41
N LEU A 55 -8.29 20.65 -24.05
CA LEU A 55 -9.24 19.73 -23.43
C LEU A 55 -8.74 19.18 -22.09
N GLY A 56 -7.49 18.69 -22.04
CA GLY A 56 -6.90 18.18 -20.81
C GLY A 56 -6.81 19.23 -19.69
N GLY A 57 -6.54 20.48 -20.04
CA GLY A 57 -6.50 21.58 -19.07
C GLY A 57 -7.87 21.87 -18.46
N LYS A 58 -8.94 21.88 -19.27
CA LYS A 58 -10.31 21.99 -18.78
C LYS A 58 -10.67 20.82 -17.84
N CYS A 59 -10.29 19.60 -18.21
CA CYS A 59 -10.58 18.39 -17.44
C CYS A 59 -9.88 18.38 -16.07
N VAL A 60 -8.61 18.78 -15.98
CA VAL A 60 -7.90 18.81 -14.68
C VAL A 60 -8.42 19.91 -13.76
N ILE A 61 -8.82 21.06 -14.32
CA ILE A 61 -9.48 22.13 -13.56
C ILE A 61 -10.82 21.63 -13.01
N ALA A 62 -11.64 21.00 -13.85
CA ALA A 62 -12.90 20.40 -13.42
C ALA A 62 -12.69 19.32 -12.35
N LEU A 63 -11.65 18.49 -12.49
CA LEU A 63 -11.31 17.46 -11.51
C LEU A 63 -10.97 18.07 -10.13
N ALA A 64 -10.30 19.22 -10.07
CA ALA A 64 -10.04 19.92 -8.82
C ALA A 64 -11.35 20.32 -8.10
N TYR A 65 -12.38 20.76 -8.83
CA TYR A 65 -13.71 21.04 -8.25
C TYR A 65 -14.44 19.77 -7.81
N VAL A 66 -14.43 18.71 -8.63
CA VAL A 66 -15.03 17.42 -8.28
C VAL A 66 -14.42 16.87 -7.00
N LYS A 67 -13.08 16.90 -6.88
CA LYS A 67 -12.37 16.43 -5.68
C LYS A 67 -12.60 17.30 -4.46
N SER A 68 -12.97 18.56 -4.66
CA SER A 68 -13.38 19.53 -3.64
C SER A 68 -14.89 19.49 -3.34
N ASP A 69 -15.57 18.43 -3.76
CA ASP A 69 -17.00 18.19 -3.50
C ASP A 69 -17.90 19.29 -4.10
N GLN A 70 -17.49 19.85 -5.26
CA GLN A 70 -18.23 20.85 -6.05
C GLN A 70 -18.54 20.35 -7.48
N PRO A 71 -19.26 19.23 -7.66
CA PRO A 71 -19.52 18.65 -8.98
C PRO A 71 -20.40 19.52 -9.89
N ASP A 72 -21.19 20.43 -9.33
CA ASP A 72 -22.11 21.29 -10.10
C ASP A 72 -21.48 22.59 -10.63
N HIS A 73 -20.19 22.80 -10.34
CA HIS A 73 -19.47 24.03 -10.69
C HIS A 73 -19.47 24.29 -12.22
N PRO A 74 -19.58 25.55 -12.69
CA PRO A 74 -19.55 25.87 -14.12
C PRO A 74 -18.35 25.29 -14.89
N ARG A 75 -17.16 25.24 -14.26
CA ARG A 75 -15.95 24.62 -14.84
C ARG A 75 -16.09 23.12 -15.10
N VAL A 76 -16.87 22.41 -14.27
CA VAL A 76 -17.18 20.99 -14.50
C VAL A 76 -18.06 20.83 -15.73
N LYS A 77 -19.11 21.64 -15.85
CA LYS A 77 -20.00 21.64 -17.02
C LYS A 77 -19.25 22.00 -18.31
N GLU A 78 -18.34 22.97 -18.23
CA GLU A 78 -17.45 23.35 -19.34
C GLU A 78 -16.60 22.15 -19.81
N ALA A 79 -15.99 21.40 -18.89
CA ALA A 79 -15.18 20.24 -19.24
C ALA A 79 -16.02 19.11 -19.86
N VAL A 80 -17.21 18.81 -19.32
CA VAL A 80 -18.13 17.82 -19.92
C VAL A 80 -18.52 18.22 -21.34
N GLN A 81 -18.83 19.50 -21.56
CA GLN A 81 -19.16 20.02 -22.89
C GLN A 81 -17.97 19.90 -23.85
N ALA A 82 -16.76 20.24 -23.40
CA ALA A 82 -15.56 20.13 -24.20
C ALA A 82 -15.26 18.67 -24.59
N CYS A 83 -15.44 17.72 -23.67
CA CYS A 83 -15.34 16.29 -23.98
C CYS A 83 -16.34 15.88 -25.07
N ARG A 84 -17.61 16.30 -24.93
CA ARG A 84 -18.66 15.97 -25.90
C ARG A 84 -18.36 16.54 -27.29
N GLN A 85 -17.92 17.80 -27.35
CA GLN A 85 -17.55 18.45 -28.61
C GLN A 85 -16.34 17.78 -29.26
N SER A 86 -15.32 17.42 -28.48
CA SER A 86 -14.16 16.69 -28.97
C SER A 86 -14.53 15.32 -29.53
N MET A 87 -15.42 14.58 -28.86
CA MET A 87 -15.93 13.30 -29.37
C MET A 87 -16.70 13.47 -30.69
N GLN A 88 -17.52 14.52 -30.80
CA GLN A 88 -18.32 14.80 -32.01
C GLN A 88 -17.48 15.28 -33.20
N ALA A 89 -16.42 16.06 -32.94
CA ALA A 89 -15.52 16.53 -33.98
C ALA A 89 -14.74 15.38 -34.64
N GLY A 90 -14.48 14.29 -33.91
CA GLY A 90 -13.64 13.19 -34.41
C GLY A 90 -12.21 13.64 -34.72
N ASP A 91 -11.52 12.92 -35.60
CA ASP A 91 -10.12 13.21 -35.97
C ASP A 91 -10.01 14.18 -37.16
N GLN A 92 -10.81 15.27 -37.18
CA GLN A 92 -10.85 16.28 -38.24
C GLN A 92 -9.58 17.17 -38.25
N GLY A 93 -8.39 16.56 -38.25
CA GLY A 93 -7.10 17.21 -38.48
C GLY A 93 -6.33 17.65 -37.24
N ASN A 94 -6.89 17.51 -36.03
CA ASN A 94 -6.18 17.74 -34.76
C ASN A 94 -6.43 16.56 -33.81
N SER A 95 -5.55 15.58 -33.89
CA SER A 95 -5.65 14.39 -33.05
C SER A 95 -5.59 14.77 -31.56
N ILE A 96 -6.49 14.22 -30.76
CA ILE A 96 -6.58 14.47 -29.32
C ILE A 96 -5.28 14.05 -28.65
N THR A 97 -4.56 14.96 -27.98
CA THR A 97 -3.29 14.61 -27.33
C THR A 97 -3.50 13.55 -26.25
N ILE A 98 -2.48 12.72 -25.97
CA ILE A 98 -2.58 11.68 -24.93
C ILE A 98 -2.88 12.30 -23.57
N TYR A 99 -2.27 13.45 -23.27
CA TYR A 99 -2.61 14.26 -22.09
C TYR A 99 -4.10 14.58 -22.00
N SER A 100 -4.70 15.03 -23.10
CA SER A 100 -6.12 15.40 -23.12
C SER A 100 -7.02 14.17 -23.04
N CYS A 101 -6.67 13.10 -23.75
CA CYS A 101 -7.41 11.84 -23.75
C CYS A 101 -7.42 11.21 -22.36
N GLY A 102 -6.24 11.07 -21.75
CA GLY A 102 -6.11 10.47 -20.42
C GLY A 102 -6.81 11.30 -19.35
N MET A 103 -6.62 12.63 -19.36
CA MET A 103 -7.30 13.51 -18.39
C MET A 103 -8.81 13.55 -18.57
N ALA A 104 -9.32 13.45 -19.80
CA ALA A 104 -10.77 13.33 -20.05
C ALA A 104 -11.33 12.04 -19.43
N ILE A 105 -10.64 10.89 -19.58
CA ILE A 105 -11.08 9.63 -18.97
C ILE A 105 -11.10 9.74 -17.43
N ILE A 106 -10.01 10.22 -16.83
CA ILE A 106 -9.89 10.42 -15.38
C ILE A 106 -11.04 11.30 -14.86
N PHE A 107 -11.25 12.46 -15.49
CA PHE A 107 -12.28 13.40 -15.12
C PHE A 107 -13.70 12.81 -15.24
N LEU A 108 -14.04 12.21 -16.39
CA LEU A 108 -15.38 11.68 -16.63
C LEU A 108 -15.71 10.51 -15.68
N CYS A 109 -14.71 9.69 -15.35
CA CYS A 109 -14.84 8.61 -14.37
C CYS A 109 -15.13 9.16 -12.96
N GLU A 110 -14.38 10.18 -12.52
CA GLU A 110 -14.53 10.77 -11.19
C GLU A 110 -15.78 11.64 -11.04
N TYR A 111 -16.24 12.26 -12.12
CA TYR A 111 -17.44 13.11 -12.13
C TYR A 111 -18.73 12.29 -12.16
N ASP A 112 -18.92 11.48 -13.21
CA ASP A 112 -20.15 10.71 -13.45
C ASP A 112 -19.86 9.56 -14.41
N ALA A 113 -19.16 8.54 -13.92
CA ALA A 113 -18.79 7.38 -14.71
C ALA A 113 -19.97 6.73 -15.45
N ARG A 114 -21.19 6.80 -14.91
CA ARG A 114 -22.37 6.16 -15.51
C ARG A 114 -22.98 6.99 -16.61
N GLY A 115 -23.27 8.26 -16.35
CA GLY A 115 -23.88 9.14 -17.35
C GLY A 115 -22.93 9.50 -18.47
N GLN A 116 -21.61 9.36 -18.27
CA GLN A 116 -20.60 9.64 -19.29
C GLN A 116 -20.05 8.39 -20.01
N ALA A 117 -20.77 7.26 -19.97
CA ALA A 117 -20.27 5.98 -20.46
C ALA A 117 -19.80 5.96 -21.92
N ASP A 118 -20.52 6.63 -22.82
CA ASP A 118 -20.15 6.68 -24.24
C ASP A 118 -18.87 7.46 -24.47
N MET A 119 -18.70 8.59 -23.78
CA MET A 119 -17.47 9.37 -23.87
C MET A 119 -16.28 8.59 -23.27
N ILE A 120 -16.46 7.93 -22.13
CA ILE A 120 -15.40 7.11 -21.51
C ILE A 120 -14.94 6.01 -22.48
N ARG A 121 -15.87 5.27 -23.09
CA ARG A 121 -15.54 4.24 -24.10
C ARG A 121 -14.86 4.83 -25.33
N HIS A 122 -15.35 5.98 -25.82
CA HIS A 122 -14.74 6.68 -26.95
C HIS A 122 -13.26 7.02 -26.68
N TYR A 123 -12.98 7.65 -25.54
CA TYR A 123 -11.63 8.03 -25.18
C TYR A 123 -10.74 6.81 -24.88
N LEU A 124 -11.26 5.75 -24.26
CA LEU A 124 -10.50 4.51 -24.06
C LEU A 124 -10.10 3.87 -25.40
N ASN A 125 -11.01 3.82 -26.37
CA ASN A 125 -10.70 3.32 -27.71
C ASN A 125 -9.68 4.21 -28.41
N ALA A 126 -9.81 5.53 -28.31
CA ALA A 126 -8.83 6.48 -28.87
C ALA A 126 -7.45 6.34 -28.22
N LEU A 127 -7.40 6.10 -26.91
CA LEU A 127 -6.15 5.86 -26.19
C LEU A 127 -5.49 4.55 -26.64
N ALA A 128 -6.24 3.45 -26.70
CA ALA A 128 -5.75 2.15 -27.15
C ALA A 128 -5.24 2.21 -28.61
N ALA A 129 -5.99 2.85 -29.51
CA ALA A 129 -5.62 3.00 -30.93
C ALA A 129 -4.32 3.81 -31.14
N ARG A 130 -3.93 4.64 -30.16
CA ARG A 130 -2.73 5.48 -30.22
C ARG A 130 -1.55 4.91 -29.45
N GLN A 131 -1.70 3.76 -28.80
CA GLN A 131 -0.57 3.09 -28.17
C GLN A 131 0.41 2.64 -29.27
N LYS A 132 1.69 2.94 -29.10
CA LYS A 132 2.72 2.60 -30.07
C LYS A 132 3.06 1.11 -29.98
N ALA A 133 3.71 0.57 -31.01
CA ALA A 133 4.05 -0.85 -31.09
C ALA A 133 4.87 -1.35 -29.88
N HIS A 134 5.71 -0.49 -29.29
CA HIS A 134 6.50 -0.80 -28.11
C HIS A 134 5.73 -0.66 -26.78
N GLY A 135 4.42 -0.36 -26.79
CA GLY A 135 3.57 -0.34 -25.59
C GLY A 135 3.45 0.98 -24.84
N ALA A 136 4.24 1.99 -25.16
CA ALA A 136 4.09 3.33 -24.58
C ALA A 136 3.28 4.27 -25.46
N TRP A 137 2.96 5.42 -24.88
CA TRP A 137 2.38 6.55 -25.59
C TRP A 137 3.41 7.66 -25.74
N GLY A 138 3.23 8.50 -26.76
CA GLY A 138 4.11 9.62 -27.03
C GLY A 138 3.52 10.55 -28.08
N TYR A 139 4.31 11.51 -28.55
CA TYR A 139 3.86 12.46 -29.57
C TYR A 139 3.48 11.76 -30.87
N THR A 140 2.50 12.31 -31.59
CA THR A 140 1.92 11.70 -32.80
C THR A 140 2.89 11.65 -33.97
N ASN A 141 3.79 12.62 -34.05
CA ASN A 141 4.79 12.76 -35.10
C ASN A 141 6.11 12.03 -34.79
N GLU A 142 6.18 11.31 -33.68
CA GLU A 142 7.37 10.58 -33.26
C GLU A 142 7.06 9.07 -33.22
N GLN A 143 8.07 8.22 -33.37
CA GLN A 143 7.90 6.77 -33.18
C GLN A 143 8.25 6.32 -31.76
N ILE A 144 8.91 7.18 -30.98
CA ILE A 144 9.30 6.91 -29.60
C ILE A 144 8.15 7.22 -28.63
N GLY A 145 8.07 6.47 -27.55
CA GLY A 145 7.21 6.77 -26.40
C GLY A 145 7.90 7.71 -25.42
N ASP A 146 7.11 8.34 -24.56
CA ASP A 146 7.63 9.09 -23.43
C ASP A 146 6.91 8.72 -22.13
N THR A 147 7.64 8.82 -21.03
CA THR A 147 7.19 8.42 -19.70
C THR A 147 6.02 9.28 -19.20
N SER A 148 5.96 10.56 -19.61
CA SER A 148 4.91 11.47 -19.16
C SER A 148 3.56 11.18 -19.80
N GLN A 149 3.51 10.97 -21.12
CA GLN A 149 2.29 10.59 -21.83
C GLN A 149 1.87 9.17 -21.45
N THR A 150 2.83 8.27 -21.23
CA THR A 150 2.55 6.91 -20.74
C THR A 150 1.92 6.92 -19.35
N GLN A 151 2.31 7.83 -18.45
CA GLN A 151 1.62 8.01 -17.17
C GLN A 151 0.13 8.35 -17.33
N TYR A 152 -0.24 9.22 -18.28
CA TYR A 152 -1.66 9.51 -18.52
C TYR A 152 -2.41 8.35 -19.16
N GLY A 153 -1.72 7.51 -19.94
CA GLY A 153 -2.23 6.21 -20.35
C GLY A 153 -2.55 5.35 -19.13
N ALA A 154 -1.56 5.08 -18.28
CA ALA A 154 -1.71 4.26 -17.07
C ALA A 154 -2.86 4.74 -16.17
N LEU A 155 -2.88 6.04 -15.84
CA LEU A 155 -3.90 6.63 -14.99
C LEU A 155 -5.31 6.50 -15.59
N ALA A 156 -5.44 6.65 -16.90
CA ALA A 156 -6.73 6.48 -17.58
C ALA A 156 -7.22 5.03 -17.57
N LEU A 157 -6.33 4.06 -17.80
CA LEU A 157 -6.67 2.63 -17.70
C LEU A 157 -7.11 2.29 -16.28
N TRP A 158 -6.38 2.79 -15.27
CA TRP A 158 -6.70 2.57 -13.86
C TRP A 158 -8.05 3.18 -13.46
N GLU A 159 -8.28 4.45 -13.80
CA GLU A 159 -9.55 5.13 -13.50
C GLU A 159 -10.76 4.49 -14.18
N ALA A 160 -10.58 4.05 -15.43
CA ALA A 160 -11.59 3.28 -16.14
C ALA A 160 -11.88 1.93 -15.45
N HIS A 161 -10.83 1.18 -15.11
CA HIS A 161 -10.93 -0.14 -14.49
C HIS A 161 -11.71 -0.09 -13.17
N ARG A 162 -11.37 0.84 -12.29
CA ARG A 162 -12.07 1.03 -11.01
C ARG A 162 -13.52 1.50 -11.15
N ASN A 163 -13.88 2.09 -12.27
CA ASN A 163 -15.26 2.48 -12.60
C ASN A 163 -16.00 1.43 -13.44
N GLY A 164 -15.47 0.19 -13.50
CA GLY A 164 -16.12 -0.93 -14.18
C GLY A 164 -15.94 -0.93 -15.71
N TYR A 165 -15.08 -0.07 -16.25
CA TYR A 165 -14.68 -0.08 -17.65
C TYR A 165 -13.38 -0.85 -17.78
N ARG A 166 -13.48 -2.14 -18.09
CA ARG A 166 -12.32 -3.01 -18.21
C ARG A 166 -11.48 -2.61 -19.43
N PRO A 167 -10.23 -2.15 -19.25
CA PRO A 167 -9.35 -1.86 -20.38
C PRO A 167 -8.93 -3.14 -21.10
N ASP A 168 -8.42 -2.99 -22.33
CA ASP A 168 -7.82 -4.09 -23.07
C ASP A 168 -6.56 -4.62 -22.34
N GLU A 169 -6.49 -5.93 -22.13
CA GLU A 169 -5.42 -6.57 -21.36
C GLU A 169 -4.06 -6.41 -22.03
N ASP A 170 -4.02 -6.49 -23.37
CA ASP A 170 -2.78 -6.36 -24.10
C ASP A 170 -2.24 -4.93 -24.06
N THR A 171 -3.13 -3.94 -24.10
CA THR A 171 -2.79 -2.54 -23.88
C THR A 171 -2.13 -2.32 -22.52
N ALA A 172 -2.69 -2.86 -21.44
CA ALA A 172 -2.11 -2.76 -20.10
C ALA A 172 -0.78 -3.54 -19.98
N ARG A 173 -0.69 -4.72 -20.61
CA ARG A 173 0.51 -5.57 -20.58
C ARG A 173 1.69 -4.93 -21.30
N ARG A 174 1.48 -4.42 -22.51
CA ARG A 174 2.53 -3.75 -23.29
C ARG A 174 3.02 -2.46 -22.61
N MET A 175 2.14 -1.75 -21.91
CA MET A 175 2.54 -0.61 -21.08
C MET A 175 3.47 -1.05 -19.93
N ALA A 176 3.11 -2.14 -19.24
CA ALA A 176 3.95 -2.70 -18.19
C ALA A 176 5.32 -3.17 -18.74
N ASP A 177 5.33 -3.90 -19.85
CA ASP A 177 6.56 -4.34 -20.54
C ASP A 177 7.47 -3.16 -20.88
N TRP A 178 6.92 -2.08 -21.44
CA TRP A 178 7.68 -0.88 -21.77
C TRP A 178 8.31 -0.24 -20.54
N LEU A 179 7.55 -0.08 -19.45
CA LEU A 179 8.05 0.53 -18.20
C LEU A 179 9.16 -0.32 -17.57
N ILE A 180 9.00 -1.64 -17.60
CA ILE A 180 10.01 -2.59 -17.12
C ILE A 180 11.30 -2.44 -17.95
N ARG A 181 11.19 -2.43 -19.27
CA ARG A 181 12.36 -2.49 -20.18
C ARG A 181 13.04 -1.15 -20.42
N THR A 182 12.50 -0.06 -19.91
CA THR A 182 13.09 1.30 -20.02
C THR A 182 13.61 1.86 -18.70
N GLN A 183 13.52 1.11 -17.60
CA GLN A 183 14.18 1.52 -16.36
C GLN A 183 15.70 1.34 -16.50
N ASP A 184 16.42 2.39 -16.11
CA ASP A 184 17.86 2.50 -16.08
C ASP A 184 18.48 1.57 -15.00
N PRO A 185 19.75 1.14 -15.14
CA PRO A 185 20.46 0.38 -14.10
C PRO A 185 20.47 1.02 -12.70
N GLU A 186 20.32 2.35 -12.59
CA GLU A 186 20.23 3.07 -11.31
C GLU A 186 18.81 3.05 -10.71
N GLY A 187 17.82 2.50 -11.42
CA GLY A 187 16.42 2.39 -11.00
C GLY A 187 15.51 3.52 -11.48
N GLY A 188 16.05 4.56 -12.14
CA GLY A 188 15.25 5.68 -12.67
C GLY A 188 14.74 5.46 -14.10
N TRP A 189 14.05 6.46 -14.65
CA TRP A 189 13.57 6.47 -16.04
C TRP A 189 13.90 7.80 -16.71
N ALA A 190 14.31 7.75 -17.97
CA ALA A 190 14.39 8.93 -18.83
C ALA A 190 13.01 9.36 -19.33
N TYR A 191 12.92 10.59 -19.85
CA TYR A 191 11.72 11.08 -20.48
C TYR A 191 11.40 10.25 -21.73
N LYS A 192 12.38 10.03 -22.60
CA LYS A 192 12.33 9.12 -23.75
C LYS A 192 13.20 7.90 -23.47
N GLY A 193 12.56 6.79 -23.13
CA GLY A 193 13.26 5.57 -22.74
C GLY A 193 13.80 4.76 -23.92
N GLU A 194 15.04 4.29 -23.81
CA GLU A 194 15.62 3.28 -24.68
C GLU A 194 15.24 1.87 -24.17
N LEU A 195 14.81 1.00 -25.09
CA LEU A 195 14.37 -0.35 -24.77
C LEU A 195 15.54 -1.31 -24.59
N ALA A 196 15.62 -1.92 -23.41
CA ALA A 196 16.46 -3.09 -23.18
C ALA A 196 15.77 -4.39 -23.62
N PRO A 197 16.52 -5.48 -23.85
CA PRO A 197 15.98 -6.84 -23.77
C PRO A 197 15.30 -7.08 -22.41
N LEU A 198 14.30 -7.98 -22.36
CA LEU A 198 13.65 -8.34 -21.10
C LEU A 198 14.65 -9.02 -20.16
N GLY A 199 14.66 -8.61 -18.88
CA GLY A 199 15.64 -9.07 -17.90
C GLY A 199 16.98 -8.32 -17.93
N GLU A 200 17.16 -7.40 -18.86
CA GLU A 200 18.34 -6.54 -18.98
C GLU A 200 17.99 -5.07 -18.71
N ARG A 201 19.01 -4.22 -18.59
CA ARG A 201 18.90 -2.79 -18.34
C ARG A 201 19.84 -2.04 -19.28
N GLU A 202 19.31 -1.06 -20.00
CA GLU A 202 20.13 -0.15 -20.82
C GLU A 202 20.30 1.19 -20.09
N PRO A 203 21.53 1.75 -20.02
CA PRO A 203 21.74 3.10 -19.50
C PRO A 203 20.91 4.14 -20.27
N GLN A 204 20.13 4.91 -19.55
CA GLN A 204 19.26 5.94 -20.10
C GLN A 204 19.96 7.31 -20.13
N ASP A 205 19.44 8.25 -20.92
CA ASP A 205 19.96 9.63 -20.93
C ASP A 205 19.74 10.30 -19.56
N LYS A 206 20.85 10.48 -18.83
CA LYS A 206 20.86 11.06 -17.49
C LYS A 206 20.34 12.50 -17.46
N SER A 207 20.39 13.22 -18.57
CA SER A 207 19.84 14.58 -18.66
C SER A 207 18.31 14.60 -18.69
N GLU A 208 17.68 13.49 -19.05
CA GLU A 208 16.23 13.31 -19.05
C GLU A 208 15.70 12.56 -17.81
N MET A 209 16.59 11.89 -17.06
CA MET A 209 16.26 11.19 -15.81
C MET A 209 16.05 12.14 -14.63
N THR A 210 14.92 12.85 -14.63
CA THR A 210 14.53 13.70 -13.50
C THR A 210 13.66 12.95 -12.49
N ILE A 211 13.67 13.38 -11.22
CA ILE A 211 12.80 12.81 -10.18
C ILE A 211 11.30 12.96 -10.52
N SER A 212 10.94 13.96 -11.32
CA SER A 212 9.59 14.16 -11.86
C SER A 212 9.16 13.02 -12.78
N ILE A 213 10.07 12.62 -13.67
CA ILE A 213 9.87 11.48 -14.57
C ILE A 213 9.90 10.16 -13.79
N GLY A 214 10.80 10.02 -12.82
CA GLY A 214 10.82 8.87 -11.92
C GLY A 214 9.49 8.69 -11.15
N ALA A 215 8.91 9.77 -10.62
CA ALA A 215 7.62 9.70 -9.94
C ALA A 215 6.48 9.27 -10.89
N ALA A 216 6.49 9.79 -12.12
CA ALA A 216 5.51 9.42 -13.15
C ALA A 216 5.62 7.93 -13.55
N ALA A 217 6.83 7.43 -13.75
CA ALA A 217 7.08 6.02 -14.04
C ALA A 217 6.67 5.13 -12.86
N MET A 218 7.10 5.45 -11.64
CA MET A 218 6.78 4.67 -10.45
C MET A 218 5.28 4.56 -10.21
N GLY A 219 4.53 5.65 -10.34
CA GLY A 219 3.08 5.60 -10.29
C GLY A 219 2.49 4.67 -11.35
N SER A 220 3.03 4.69 -12.57
CA SER A 220 2.58 3.86 -13.69
C SER A 220 2.88 2.37 -13.53
N VAL A 221 4.05 2.03 -12.97
CA VAL A 221 4.44 0.63 -12.68
C VAL A 221 3.55 0.05 -11.58
N LEU A 222 3.26 0.82 -10.52
CA LEU A 222 2.35 0.39 -9.46
C LEU A 222 0.91 0.26 -9.97
N ILE A 223 0.46 1.18 -10.85
CA ILE A 223 -0.83 1.04 -11.54
C ILE A 223 -0.89 -0.25 -12.35
N ALA A 224 0.18 -0.59 -13.09
CA ALA A 224 0.23 -1.84 -13.83
C ALA A 224 0.03 -3.02 -12.87
N ALA A 225 0.76 -3.06 -11.75
CA ALA A 225 0.57 -4.09 -10.73
C ALA A 225 -0.87 -4.14 -10.20
N ASP A 226 -1.52 -3.01 -9.91
CA ASP A 226 -2.93 -2.97 -9.44
C ASP A 226 -3.91 -3.50 -10.48
N LEU A 227 -3.73 -3.13 -11.76
CA LEU A 227 -4.58 -3.58 -12.86
C LEU A 227 -4.58 -5.12 -12.99
N PHE A 228 -3.43 -5.75 -12.76
CA PHE A 228 -3.28 -7.22 -12.77
C PHE A 228 -3.55 -7.87 -11.41
N GLY A 229 -4.02 -7.11 -10.41
CA GLY A 229 -4.38 -7.63 -9.08
C GLY A 229 -3.19 -8.00 -8.19
N LEU A 230 -1.99 -7.50 -8.49
CA LEU A 230 -0.74 -7.88 -7.80
C LEU A 230 -0.42 -7.02 -6.57
N LEU A 231 -1.24 -6.01 -6.26
CA LEU A 231 -1.09 -5.16 -5.06
C LEU A 231 -1.95 -5.61 -3.87
N GLU A 232 -2.72 -6.71 -3.99
CA GLU A 232 -3.53 -7.24 -2.88
C GLU A 232 -2.76 -8.36 -2.13
N PRO A 233 -2.75 -8.36 -0.78
CA PRO A 233 -2.16 -9.45 0.00
C PRO A 233 -2.91 -10.76 -0.28
N GLY A 234 -2.20 -11.78 -0.78
CA GLY A 234 -2.81 -13.09 -1.09
C GLY A 234 -3.34 -13.23 -2.52
N ALA A 235 -2.84 -12.44 -3.48
CA ALA A 235 -3.15 -12.56 -4.91
C ALA A 235 -2.59 -13.83 -5.59
N GLU A 236 -2.73 -14.99 -4.96
CA GLU A 236 -2.74 -16.28 -5.65
C GLU A 236 -4.19 -16.66 -5.96
N THR A 237 -4.58 -16.39 -7.21
CA THR A 237 -5.73 -17.01 -7.90
C THR A 237 -7.09 -17.00 -7.18
N ASN A 238 -7.82 -15.89 -7.26
CA ASN A 238 -9.29 -15.94 -7.14
C ASN A 238 -9.89 -16.26 -8.52
N THR A 239 -10.09 -17.54 -8.80
CA THR A 239 -11.08 -17.95 -9.81
C THR A 239 -12.46 -17.59 -9.28
N ALA A 240 -13.22 -16.83 -10.07
CA ALA A 240 -14.54 -16.34 -9.72
C ALA A 240 -15.46 -17.48 -9.25
N GLU A 241 -15.93 -17.42 -8.00
CA GLU A 241 -17.09 -18.16 -7.52
C GLU A 241 -18.32 -17.25 -7.47
N ASP A 242 -19.39 -17.73 -8.11
CA ASP A 242 -20.70 -17.08 -8.25
C ASP A 242 -21.40 -16.95 -6.89
N VAL A 243 -21.70 -15.72 -6.49
CA VAL A 243 -22.65 -15.46 -5.38
C VAL A 243 -24.08 -15.39 -5.95
N PRO A 244 -25.04 -16.18 -5.40
CA PRO A 244 -26.43 -16.18 -5.87
C PRO A 244 -27.12 -14.81 -5.78
N ASP A 245 -27.96 -14.51 -6.77
CA ASP A 245 -28.65 -13.22 -6.96
C ASP A 245 -29.52 -12.76 -5.77
N ALA A 246 -29.88 -13.66 -4.85
CA ALA A 246 -30.76 -13.40 -3.71
C ALA A 246 -30.12 -12.59 -2.56
N LEU A 247 -28.80 -12.35 -2.58
CA LEU A 247 -28.06 -11.64 -1.50
C LEU A 247 -27.65 -10.20 -1.86
N ARG A 248 -28.22 -9.61 -2.93
CA ARG A 248 -27.86 -8.25 -3.38
C ARG A 248 -28.73 -7.18 -2.70
N GLU A 249 -28.16 -6.48 -1.73
CA GLU A 249 -28.77 -5.27 -1.15
C GLU A 249 -29.00 -4.18 -2.22
N ALA A 250 -30.20 -3.61 -2.22
CA ALA A 250 -30.59 -2.50 -3.08
C ALA A 250 -30.29 -1.16 -2.38
N GLY A 251 -29.03 -0.76 -2.43
CA GLY A 251 -28.56 0.61 -2.20
C GLY A 251 -27.87 1.13 -3.45
N GLU A 252 -27.82 2.45 -3.64
CA GLU A 252 -27.25 3.14 -4.81
C GLU A 252 -25.98 2.41 -5.30
N ARG A 253 -26.13 1.65 -6.39
CA ARG A 253 -25.01 0.90 -6.94
C ARG A 253 -23.97 1.96 -7.29
N GLU A 254 -22.81 2.06 -6.67
CA GLU A 254 -21.62 2.56 -7.37
C GLU A 254 -21.24 1.47 -8.40
N ARG A 255 -20.61 1.80 -9.55
CA ARG A 255 -20.11 0.72 -10.41
C ARG A 255 -19.00 0.00 -9.64
N ARG A 256 -19.14 -1.31 -9.43
CA ARG A 256 -18.09 -2.12 -8.81
C ARG A 256 -16.83 -2.07 -9.71
N LYS A 257 -15.64 -1.97 -9.09
CA LYS A 257 -14.34 -2.13 -9.76
C LYS A 257 -14.41 -3.35 -10.69
N ALA A 258 -13.91 -3.22 -11.91
CA ALA A 258 -13.81 -4.35 -12.83
C ALA A 258 -12.91 -5.43 -12.20
N PRO A 259 -13.13 -6.72 -12.49
CA PRO A 259 -12.21 -7.76 -12.01
C PRO A 259 -10.79 -7.50 -12.54
N PRO A 260 -9.74 -7.95 -11.81
CA PRO A 260 -8.37 -7.84 -12.28
C PRO A 260 -8.19 -8.34 -13.72
N LEU A 261 -7.21 -7.75 -14.42
CA LEU A 261 -6.81 -8.21 -15.74
C LEU A 261 -6.08 -9.56 -15.62
N SER A 262 -6.20 -10.40 -16.64
CA SER A 262 -5.47 -11.67 -16.66
C SER A 262 -3.96 -11.41 -16.71
N VAL A 263 -3.23 -12.01 -15.76
CA VAL A 263 -1.77 -11.89 -15.68
C VAL A 263 -1.11 -12.36 -16.98
N GLY A 264 -1.57 -13.47 -17.57
CA GLY A 264 -1.01 -14.01 -18.81
C GLY A 264 0.52 -14.10 -18.76
N ASP A 265 1.18 -13.60 -19.82
CA ASP A 265 2.65 -13.57 -19.96
C ASP A 265 3.31 -12.31 -19.36
N LEU A 266 2.66 -11.65 -18.38
CA LEU A 266 3.26 -10.50 -17.70
C LEU A 266 4.56 -10.93 -16.97
N PRO A 267 5.71 -10.26 -17.20
CA PRO A 267 6.98 -10.58 -16.53
C PRO A 267 6.94 -10.11 -15.06
N ARG A 268 6.34 -10.92 -14.18
CA ARG A 268 6.04 -10.56 -12.79
C ARG A 268 7.29 -10.31 -11.95
N ASN A 269 8.33 -11.12 -12.12
CA ASN A 269 9.55 -10.98 -11.34
C ASN A 269 10.22 -9.65 -11.67
N GLU A 270 10.35 -9.36 -12.96
CA GLU A 270 10.91 -8.12 -13.49
C GLU A 270 10.06 -6.91 -13.12
N LEU A 271 8.73 -7.07 -13.04
CA LEU A 271 7.83 -6.03 -12.55
C LEU A 271 8.11 -5.68 -11.08
N PHE A 272 8.23 -6.68 -10.20
CA PHE A 272 8.51 -6.45 -8.79
C PHE A 272 9.95 -5.95 -8.55
N GLU A 273 10.93 -6.42 -9.32
CA GLU A 273 12.28 -5.86 -9.32
C GLU A 273 12.26 -4.40 -9.75
N THR A 274 11.48 -4.07 -10.79
CA THR A 274 11.32 -2.69 -11.27
C THR A 274 10.71 -1.78 -10.20
N ILE A 275 9.71 -2.26 -9.46
CA ILE A 275 9.13 -1.54 -8.31
C ILE A 275 10.17 -1.31 -7.22
N ARG A 276 10.90 -2.36 -6.83
CA ARG A 276 11.93 -2.29 -5.78
C ARG A 276 13.04 -1.29 -6.13
N ASP A 277 13.61 -1.44 -7.32
CA ASP A 277 14.75 -0.63 -7.76
C ASP A 277 14.34 0.82 -8.02
N GLY A 278 13.13 1.02 -8.53
CA GLY A 278 12.55 2.33 -8.71
C GLY A 278 12.25 3.04 -7.39
N ASP A 279 11.73 2.34 -6.37
CA ASP A 279 11.53 2.90 -5.04
C ASP A 279 12.87 3.29 -4.38
N ALA A 280 13.90 2.46 -4.53
CA ALA A 280 15.24 2.77 -4.07
C ALA A 280 15.81 4.03 -4.75
N TYR A 281 15.62 4.16 -6.07
CA TYR A 281 16.00 5.36 -6.82
C TYR A 281 15.23 6.60 -6.33
N MET A 282 13.90 6.49 -6.15
CA MET A 282 13.07 7.60 -5.67
C MET A 282 13.47 8.04 -4.26
N THR A 283 13.77 7.09 -3.37
CA THR A 283 14.19 7.37 -2.00
C THR A 283 15.56 8.05 -1.97
N LYS A 284 16.51 7.56 -2.77
CA LYS A 284 17.87 8.12 -2.87
C LYS A 284 17.88 9.55 -3.44
N ASN A 285 17.06 9.81 -4.44
CA ASN A 285 17.07 11.07 -5.20
C ASN A 285 15.92 12.02 -4.83
N TYR A 286 15.20 11.75 -3.74
CA TYR A 286 14.04 12.53 -3.34
C TYR A 286 14.39 14.00 -3.11
N GLU A 287 13.68 14.88 -3.82
CA GLU A 287 13.70 16.32 -3.61
C GLU A 287 12.27 16.85 -3.54
N VAL A 288 11.99 17.82 -2.66
CA VAL A 288 10.68 18.49 -2.64
C VAL A 288 10.58 19.56 -3.73
N ALA A 289 11.67 20.29 -3.96
CA ALA A 289 11.73 21.45 -4.83
C ALA A 289 12.66 21.18 -6.01
N ILE A 290 12.10 21.20 -7.22
CA ILE A 290 12.77 20.96 -8.50
C ILE A 290 12.58 22.16 -9.43
N ARG A 291 13.43 22.27 -10.44
CA ARG A 291 13.51 23.46 -11.30
C ARG A 291 12.46 23.52 -12.42
N ARG A 292 11.93 22.38 -12.86
CA ARG A 292 11.04 22.27 -14.01
C ARG A 292 9.84 21.43 -13.65
N TYR A 293 8.66 21.82 -14.13
CA TYR A 293 7.43 21.04 -13.96
C TYR A 293 7.11 20.66 -12.50
N GLN A 294 7.39 21.56 -11.55
CA GLN A 294 7.26 21.32 -10.11
C GLN A 294 5.86 20.82 -9.70
N LEU A 295 4.81 21.42 -10.26
CA LEU A 295 3.43 21.12 -9.88
C LEU A 295 2.97 19.78 -10.47
N TYR A 296 3.42 19.47 -11.68
CA TYR A 296 3.28 18.13 -12.27
C TYR A 296 4.06 17.07 -11.49
N TYR A 297 5.25 17.38 -11.00
CA TYR A 297 6.00 16.48 -10.12
C TYR A 297 5.25 16.20 -8.83
N MET A 298 4.75 17.23 -8.14
CA MET A 298 3.93 17.04 -6.93
C MET A 298 2.72 16.15 -7.20
N TYR A 299 1.99 16.41 -8.29
CA TYR A 299 0.88 15.58 -8.75
C TYR A 299 1.28 14.11 -8.99
N SER A 300 2.45 13.85 -9.58
CA SER A 300 2.97 12.51 -9.84
C SER A 300 3.50 11.83 -8.58
N LEU A 301 4.15 12.58 -7.68
CA LEU A 301 4.67 12.13 -6.40
C LEU A 301 3.54 11.65 -5.48
N GLU A 302 2.43 12.39 -5.40
CA GLU A 302 1.27 12.01 -4.59
C GLU A 302 0.66 10.68 -5.09
N ARG A 303 0.63 10.46 -6.40
CA ARG A 303 0.18 9.19 -7.00
C ARG A 303 1.08 8.04 -6.63
N TYR A 304 2.36 8.16 -6.94
CA TYR A 304 3.36 7.14 -6.60
C TYR A 304 3.28 6.79 -5.10
N LYS A 305 3.30 7.79 -4.21
CA LYS A 305 3.23 7.54 -2.76
C LYS A 305 1.89 6.95 -2.31
N SER A 306 0.78 7.26 -2.98
CA SER A 306 -0.52 6.67 -2.66
C SER A 306 -0.60 5.19 -3.06
N PHE A 307 -0.17 4.85 -4.27
CA PHE A 307 -0.11 3.45 -4.72
C PHE A 307 0.94 2.64 -3.96
N PHE A 308 2.07 3.25 -3.63
CA PHE A 308 3.09 2.57 -2.84
C PHE A 308 2.60 2.29 -1.42
N GLY A 309 1.88 3.23 -0.80
CA GLY A 309 1.22 2.99 0.48
C GLY A 309 0.11 1.94 0.41
N GLN A 310 -0.57 1.78 -0.74
CA GLN A 310 -1.50 0.67 -0.97
C GLN A 310 -0.75 -0.67 -1.01
N LEU A 311 0.37 -0.74 -1.74
CA LEU A 311 1.22 -1.94 -1.83
C LEU A 311 1.78 -2.36 -0.46
N THR A 312 2.29 -1.40 0.32
CA THR A 312 2.95 -1.71 1.61
C THR A 312 1.97 -1.81 2.78
N GLY A 313 0.72 -1.37 2.61
CA GLY A 313 -0.23 -1.17 3.70
C GLY A 313 0.10 0.02 4.62
N ASP A 314 1.13 0.81 4.28
CA ASP A 314 1.57 1.98 5.05
C ASP A 314 1.28 3.29 4.30
N ALA A 315 0.16 3.90 4.64
CA ALA A 315 -0.28 5.18 4.10
C ALA A 315 -0.58 6.15 5.25
N PRO A 316 0.44 6.70 5.93
CA PRO A 316 0.23 7.58 7.07
C PRO A 316 -0.59 8.80 6.64
N ASP A 317 -1.41 9.32 7.57
CA ASP A 317 -2.22 10.51 7.32
C ASP A 317 -1.37 11.77 7.13
N GLU A 318 -0.20 11.80 7.77
CA GLU A 318 0.72 12.95 7.83
C GLU A 318 2.15 12.59 7.35
N PRO A 319 2.35 12.14 6.09
CA PRO A 319 3.67 11.77 5.63
C PRO A 319 4.59 12.99 5.52
N GLU A 320 5.90 12.79 5.74
CA GLU A 320 6.91 13.84 5.63
C GLU A 320 6.93 14.49 4.23
N TRP A 321 6.80 13.68 3.16
CA TRP A 321 6.78 14.19 1.79
C TRP A 321 5.60 15.14 1.53
N TYR A 322 4.43 14.86 2.11
CA TYR A 322 3.24 15.69 1.97
C TYR A 322 3.42 17.01 2.71
N ASN A 323 3.92 16.96 3.95
CA ASN A 323 4.19 18.14 4.76
C ASN A 323 5.23 19.07 4.11
N LYS A 324 6.31 18.50 3.57
CA LYS A 324 7.31 19.26 2.79
C LYS A 324 6.68 19.91 1.55
N GLY A 325 5.87 19.17 0.81
CA GLY A 325 5.17 19.71 -0.37
C GLY A 325 4.16 20.81 -0.02
N TYR A 326 3.42 20.65 1.08
CA TYR A 326 2.52 21.69 1.60
C TYR A 326 3.27 22.97 1.94
N GLU A 327 4.39 22.89 2.69
CA GLU A 327 5.18 24.08 3.03
C GLU A 327 5.71 24.79 1.78
N TRP A 328 6.15 24.01 0.78
CA TRP A 328 6.54 24.59 -0.51
C TRP A 328 5.36 25.29 -1.19
N LEU A 329 4.18 24.67 -1.27
CA LEU A 329 2.99 25.26 -1.91
C LEU A 329 2.53 26.52 -1.18
N LYS A 330 2.53 26.51 0.15
CA LYS A 330 2.20 27.67 0.98
C LYS A 330 3.12 28.86 0.68
N GLN A 331 4.43 28.61 0.55
CA GLN A 331 5.42 29.66 0.27
C GLN A 331 5.34 30.18 -1.17
N ASN A 332 4.79 29.39 -2.10
CA ASN A 332 4.78 29.69 -3.54
C ASN A 332 3.38 29.97 -4.11
N GLN A 333 2.34 30.09 -3.27
CA GLN A 333 1.02 30.54 -3.73
C GLN A 333 1.06 32.05 -4.00
N ALA A 334 0.69 32.46 -5.20
CA ALA A 334 0.57 33.87 -5.54
C ALA A 334 -0.60 34.53 -4.77
N PRO A 335 -0.59 35.87 -4.57
CA PRO A 335 -1.67 36.58 -3.86
C PRO A 335 -3.09 36.30 -4.40
N GLU A 336 -3.21 36.10 -5.71
CA GLU A 336 -4.43 35.76 -6.43
C GLU A 336 -4.86 34.29 -6.28
N GLY A 337 -4.06 33.45 -5.62
CA GLY A 337 -4.36 32.04 -5.34
C GLY A 337 -3.72 31.03 -6.28
N SER A 338 -3.11 31.46 -7.38
CA SER A 338 -2.50 30.56 -8.37
C SER A 338 -1.11 30.05 -8.00
N TRP A 339 -0.70 28.95 -8.65
CA TRP A 339 0.69 28.49 -8.71
C TRP A 339 1.18 28.46 -10.15
N LYS A 340 2.49 28.62 -10.34
CA LYS A 340 3.15 28.64 -11.66
C LYS A 340 4.23 27.56 -11.70
N GLY A 341 4.13 26.66 -12.67
CA GLY A 341 4.88 25.40 -12.71
C GLY A 341 5.30 24.93 -14.09
N GLN A 342 5.12 25.74 -15.14
CA GLN A 342 5.44 25.48 -16.55
C GLN A 342 4.45 24.58 -17.31
N CYS A 343 3.33 24.18 -16.70
CA CYS A 343 2.22 23.52 -17.41
C CYS A 343 1.11 24.51 -17.83
N GLY A 344 1.19 25.75 -17.36
CA GLY A 344 0.22 26.83 -17.52
C GLY A 344 -0.50 27.09 -16.20
N ASP A 345 -0.63 28.35 -15.80
CA ASP A 345 -1.01 28.75 -14.43
C ASP A 345 -2.30 28.07 -13.92
N SER A 346 -3.31 27.87 -14.77
CA SER A 346 -4.55 27.17 -14.37
C SER A 346 -4.34 25.66 -14.18
N VAL A 347 -3.54 25.02 -15.03
CA VAL A 347 -3.21 23.59 -14.90
C VAL A 347 -2.30 23.35 -13.68
N ASP A 348 -1.29 24.20 -13.50
CA ASP A 348 -0.39 24.17 -12.36
C ASP A 348 -1.14 24.36 -11.03
N THR A 349 -2.11 25.28 -11.01
CA THR A 349 -3.00 25.49 -9.85
C THR A 349 -3.89 24.28 -9.59
N ALA A 350 -4.45 23.66 -10.63
CA ALA A 350 -5.23 22.43 -10.46
C ALA A 350 -4.37 21.28 -9.90
N PHE A 351 -3.14 21.11 -10.37
CA PHE A 351 -2.22 20.11 -9.81
C PHE A 351 -1.86 20.38 -8.35
N ALA A 352 -1.65 21.63 -7.96
CA ALA A 352 -1.44 22.00 -6.55
C ALA A 352 -2.61 21.56 -5.67
N ILE A 353 -3.84 21.86 -6.10
CA ILE A 353 -5.06 21.50 -5.36
C ILE A 353 -5.18 19.98 -5.23
N LEU A 354 -4.98 19.24 -6.33
CA LEU A 354 -5.05 17.78 -6.32
C LEU A 354 -3.99 17.12 -5.43
N PHE A 355 -2.80 17.72 -5.32
CA PHE A 355 -1.76 17.31 -4.37
C PHE A 355 -2.19 17.57 -2.92
N LEU A 356 -2.64 18.80 -2.61
CA LEU A 356 -3.08 19.20 -1.26
C LEU A 356 -4.26 18.36 -0.77
N GLN A 357 -5.10 17.86 -1.69
CA GLN A 357 -6.22 16.99 -1.36
C GLN A 357 -5.84 15.53 -1.17
N ARG A 358 -4.61 15.13 -1.50
CA ARG A 358 -4.22 13.72 -1.68
C ARG A 358 -5.25 12.98 -2.56
N SER A 359 -5.52 13.57 -3.72
CA SER A 359 -6.65 13.20 -4.59
C SER A 359 -6.67 11.73 -4.98
N THR A 360 -5.50 11.11 -5.16
CA THR A 360 -5.36 9.68 -5.52
C THR A 360 -5.65 8.80 -4.32
N LEU A 361 -5.18 9.16 -3.13
CA LEU A 361 -5.56 8.46 -1.91
C LEU A 361 -7.08 8.51 -1.67
N LYS A 362 -7.72 9.67 -1.91
CA LYS A 362 -9.20 9.80 -1.84
C LYS A 362 -9.88 8.86 -2.83
N SER A 363 -9.34 8.74 -4.06
CA SER A 363 -9.81 7.76 -5.06
C SER A 363 -9.70 6.31 -4.55
N ILE A 364 -8.50 5.89 -4.12
CA ILE A 364 -8.25 4.53 -3.63
C ILE A 364 -9.20 4.18 -2.48
N ARG A 365 -9.34 5.08 -1.50
CA ARG A 365 -10.24 4.90 -0.34
C ARG A 365 -11.72 4.85 -0.72
N ARG A 366 -12.18 5.65 -1.69
CA ARG A 366 -13.59 5.62 -2.14
C ARG A 366 -13.97 4.30 -2.80
N GLY A 367 -13.08 3.72 -3.58
CA GLY A 367 -13.30 2.42 -4.24
C GLY A 367 -13.50 1.25 -3.27
N LEU A 368 -13.21 1.45 -1.97
CA LEU A 368 -13.42 0.47 -0.92
C LEU A 368 -14.83 0.49 -0.32
N GLY A 369 -15.74 1.40 -0.71
CA GLY A 369 -17.21 1.40 -0.45
C GLY A 369 -17.71 1.16 0.98
N VAL A 370 -18.69 1.94 1.44
CA VAL A 370 -19.39 1.79 2.76
C VAL A 370 -20.07 0.40 2.94
N GLY A 371 -20.21 -0.38 1.86
CA GLY A 371 -20.70 -1.77 1.87
C GLY A 371 -19.74 -2.79 1.28
N THR A 372 -18.47 -2.43 1.00
CA THR A 372 -17.43 -3.42 0.69
C THR A 372 -16.84 -3.87 2.01
N LEU A 373 -17.57 -4.81 2.59
CA LEU A 373 -17.06 -5.78 3.54
C LEU A 373 -15.61 -6.13 3.17
N VAL A 374 -14.66 -5.71 3.98
CA VAL A 374 -13.37 -6.42 4.05
C VAL A 374 -13.75 -7.82 4.52
N SER A 375 -13.75 -8.77 3.58
CA SER A 375 -13.89 -10.21 3.78
C SER A 375 -15.02 -10.67 4.70
N GLY A 376 -16.25 -10.76 4.19
CA GLY A 376 -17.23 -11.78 4.64
C GLY A 376 -17.49 -11.98 6.15
N ARG A 377 -17.16 -11.04 7.02
CA ARG A 377 -17.35 -11.14 8.47
C ARG A 377 -18.14 -9.93 8.94
N GLY A 378 -19.32 -10.21 9.50
CA GLY A 378 -20.22 -9.20 10.04
C GLY A 378 -19.58 -8.35 11.14
N LEU A 379 -20.22 -7.22 11.43
CA LEU A 379 -19.85 -6.28 12.49
C LEU A 379 -19.74 -6.98 13.87
N PRO A 380 -18.68 -6.71 14.66
CA PRO A 380 -18.73 -7.00 16.09
C PRO A 380 -19.78 -6.13 16.76
N ALA A 381 -20.51 -6.71 17.71
CA ALA A 381 -21.74 -6.17 18.30
C ALA A 381 -21.61 -4.87 19.12
N ARG A 382 -20.48 -4.17 19.11
CA ARG A 382 -20.26 -2.96 19.92
C ARG A 382 -19.30 -1.96 19.28
N LEU A 383 -19.84 -0.78 18.95
CA LEU A 383 -19.18 0.34 18.26
C LEU A 383 -18.47 1.32 19.22
N ASP A 384 -18.45 1.00 20.52
CA ASP A 384 -17.94 1.83 21.61
C ASP A 384 -16.44 1.66 21.92
N SER A 385 -15.73 0.76 21.22
CA SER A 385 -14.27 0.56 21.36
C SER A 385 -13.43 1.10 20.19
N ILE A 386 -13.99 1.95 19.33
CA ILE A 386 -13.25 2.57 18.22
C ILE A 386 -12.41 3.74 18.76
N LYS A 387 -11.10 3.52 18.94
CA LYS A 387 -10.11 4.62 19.01
C LYS A 387 -9.25 4.60 17.75
N LEU A 388 -9.34 5.67 16.97
CA LEU A 388 -8.41 5.95 15.88
C LEU A 388 -7.01 6.17 16.45
N SER A 389 -6.06 5.37 15.98
CA SER A 389 -4.62 5.63 16.13
C SER A 389 -3.96 5.36 14.78
N ARG A 390 -3.36 6.40 14.18
CA ARG A 390 -2.60 6.36 12.92
C ARG A 390 -3.36 5.84 11.68
N GLY A 391 -4.58 6.34 11.46
CA GLY A 391 -5.17 6.35 10.11
C GLY A 391 -5.58 5.02 9.48
N GLN A 392 -5.42 3.91 10.19
CA GLN A 392 -5.95 2.61 9.80
C GLN A 392 -7.23 2.33 10.61
N ILE A 393 -8.29 1.85 9.95
CA ILE A 393 -9.08 0.78 10.58
C ILE A 393 -8.18 -0.43 10.51
N VAL A 394 -7.31 -0.55 11.52
CA VAL A 394 -6.73 -1.84 11.81
C VAL A 394 -7.93 -2.63 12.30
N ALA A 395 -8.46 -3.55 11.46
CA ALA A 395 -8.52 -4.89 12.01
C ALA A 395 -7.06 -5.15 12.36
N GLN A 396 -6.68 -4.85 13.61
CA GLN A 396 -5.53 -5.50 14.15
C GLN A 396 -5.72 -6.93 13.67
N GLN A 397 -4.76 -7.47 12.91
CA GLN A 397 -4.32 -8.78 13.33
C GLN A 397 -3.99 -8.53 14.80
N ALA A 398 -5.01 -8.74 15.64
CA ALA A 398 -4.82 -8.78 17.05
C ALA A 398 -3.68 -9.78 17.11
N ALA A 399 -2.55 -9.35 17.69
CA ALA A 399 -1.71 -10.29 18.39
C ALA A 399 -2.68 -11.29 18.99
N THR A 400 -2.78 -12.49 18.39
CA THR A 400 -3.99 -13.31 18.53
C THR A 400 -4.13 -13.46 20.02
N GLN A 401 -5.14 -12.81 20.63
CA GLN A 401 -5.22 -12.83 22.07
C GLN A 401 -5.23 -14.29 22.42
N VAL A 402 -4.52 -14.67 23.47
CA VAL A 402 -4.24 -16.07 23.74
C VAL A 402 -5.53 -16.92 23.68
N ASP A 403 -6.67 -16.33 24.06
CA ASP A 403 -8.03 -16.85 23.91
C ASP A 403 -8.54 -17.02 22.47
N ASP A 404 -8.30 -16.07 21.57
CA ASP A 404 -8.65 -16.16 20.14
C ASP A 404 -7.86 -17.28 19.45
N LEU A 405 -6.58 -17.44 19.80
CA LEU A 405 -5.74 -18.51 19.27
C LEU A 405 -6.26 -19.87 19.77
N ILE A 406 -6.62 -19.96 21.05
CA ILE A 406 -7.17 -21.18 21.63
C ILE A 406 -8.48 -21.58 20.93
N ASN A 407 -9.35 -20.62 20.61
CA ASN A 407 -10.59 -20.91 19.88
C ASN A 407 -10.29 -21.41 18.46
N MET A 408 -9.36 -20.76 17.74
CA MET A 408 -8.91 -21.22 16.41
C MET A 408 -8.30 -22.63 16.43
N LEU A 409 -7.54 -22.96 17.48
CA LEU A 409 -6.93 -24.28 17.65
C LEU A 409 -7.96 -25.38 18.00
N SER A 410 -9.17 -25.00 18.43
CA SER A 410 -10.23 -25.92 18.84
C SER A 410 -11.19 -26.29 17.70
N ASP A 411 -11.24 -25.50 16.62
CA ASP A 411 -12.28 -25.57 15.57
C ASP A 411 -11.87 -26.35 14.29
N GLU A 412 -10.81 -27.18 14.33
CA GLU A 412 -10.37 -28.09 13.23
C GLU A 412 -10.21 -27.44 11.82
N GLU A 413 -9.89 -26.15 11.69
CA GLU A 413 -9.55 -25.53 10.40
C GLU A 413 -8.07 -25.79 10.01
N GLY A 414 -7.78 -26.96 9.43
CA GLY A 414 -6.41 -27.43 9.15
C GLY A 414 -5.53 -26.50 8.28
N ALA A 415 -6.10 -25.85 7.25
CA ALA A 415 -5.30 -25.05 6.30
C ALA A 415 -4.79 -23.72 6.88
N ALA A 416 -5.58 -23.07 7.74
CA ALA A 416 -5.18 -21.83 8.42
C ALA A 416 -4.09 -22.10 9.47
N LEU A 417 -4.21 -23.23 10.18
CA LEU A 417 -3.23 -23.65 11.19
C LEU A 417 -1.88 -24.02 10.58
N ASP A 418 -1.85 -24.67 9.42
CA ASP A 418 -0.59 -25.01 8.72
C ASP A 418 0.19 -23.77 8.27
N ALA A 419 -0.51 -22.70 7.84
CA ALA A 419 0.14 -21.43 7.54
C ALA A 419 0.78 -20.79 8.79
N MET A 420 0.11 -20.85 9.94
CA MET A 420 0.60 -20.31 11.21
C MET A 420 1.77 -21.12 11.80
N VAL A 421 1.80 -22.45 11.60
CA VAL A 421 2.92 -23.29 12.03
C VAL A 421 4.25 -22.82 11.42
N ASN A 422 4.21 -22.36 10.17
CA ASN A 422 5.36 -21.88 9.41
C ASN A 422 5.74 -20.42 9.71
N ASP A 423 4.93 -19.70 10.49
CA ASP A 423 5.23 -18.35 10.96
C ASP A 423 5.79 -18.36 12.40
N PRO A 424 7.08 -18.05 12.61
CA PRO A 424 7.69 -18.00 13.94
C PRO A 424 7.18 -16.82 14.79
N THR A 425 6.46 -15.86 14.22
CA THR A 425 5.93 -14.66 14.90
C THR A 425 4.46 -14.79 15.30
N ALA A 426 3.77 -15.87 14.90
CA ALA A 426 2.33 -16.09 15.11
C ALA A 426 1.85 -16.15 16.57
N LEU A 427 2.75 -16.08 17.56
CA LEU A 427 2.45 -16.08 18.98
C LEU A 427 2.93 -14.77 19.62
N VAL A 428 1.99 -13.88 19.93
CA VAL A 428 2.23 -12.62 20.65
C VAL A 428 1.23 -12.50 21.79
N GLY A 429 1.68 -12.75 23.03
CA GLY A 429 0.85 -12.62 24.24
C GLY A 429 1.43 -13.34 25.46
N GLU A 430 1.11 -12.86 26.66
CA GLU A 430 1.48 -13.53 27.92
C GLU A 430 0.52 -14.70 28.21
N ILE A 431 1.06 -15.88 28.51
CA ILE A 431 0.27 -17.04 28.94
C ILE A 431 -0.02 -16.93 30.43
N ASN A 432 -1.29 -17.01 30.81
CA ASN A 432 -1.76 -17.07 32.20
C ASN A 432 -2.32 -18.47 32.55
N ASP A 433 -2.59 -18.73 33.83
CA ASP A 433 -3.03 -20.04 34.36
C ASP A 433 -4.32 -20.60 33.73
N GLN A 434 -5.18 -19.73 33.18
CA GLN A 434 -6.44 -20.15 32.55
C GLN A 434 -6.21 -20.59 31.11
N ASN A 435 -5.35 -19.87 30.38
CA ASN A 435 -5.10 -20.11 28.97
C ASN A 435 -4.02 -21.17 28.76
N GLY A 436 -3.05 -21.26 29.68
CA GLY A 436 -2.06 -22.34 29.73
C GLY A 436 -2.71 -23.72 29.79
N ARG A 437 -3.69 -23.92 30.67
CA ARG A 437 -4.42 -25.19 30.79
C ARG A 437 -5.13 -25.63 29.51
N ARG A 438 -5.62 -24.68 28.71
CA ARG A 438 -6.24 -24.99 27.42
C ARG A 438 -5.20 -25.41 26.38
N PHE A 439 -4.03 -24.79 26.35
CA PHE A 439 -2.93 -25.28 25.51
C PHE A 439 -2.43 -26.66 25.95
N GLU A 440 -2.43 -26.98 27.24
CA GLU A 440 -2.08 -28.33 27.70
C GLU A 440 -3.07 -29.38 27.19
N GLN A 441 -4.36 -29.05 27.12
CA GLN A 441 -5.39 -29.91 26.52
C GLN A 441 -5.16 -30.09 25.02
N ILE A 442 -4.91 -28.99 24.29
CA ILE A 442 -4.63 -29.03 22.85
C ILE A 442 -3.35 -29.81 22.57
N ALA A 443 -2.28 -29.64 23.35
CA ALA A 443 -1.03 -30.38 23.21
C ALA A 443 -1.20 -31.90 23.40
N ARG A 444 -2.21 -32.35 24.16
CA ARG A 444 -2.49 -33.77 24.40
C ARG A 444 -3.43 -34.42 23.39
N GLY A 445 -4.32 -33.65 22.77
CA GLY A 445 -5.40 -34.22 21.95
C GLY A 445 -5.80 -33.46 20.68
N GLY A 446 -5.18 -32.31 20.40
CA GLY A 446 -5.49 -31.49 19.22
C GLY A 446 -4.97 -32.07 17.90
N ALA A 447 -5.40 -31.48 16.79
CA ALA A 447 -4.90 -31.80 15.44
C ALA A 447 -3.37 -31.52 15.33
N PRO A 448 -2.62 -32.17 14.42
CA PRO A 448 -1.16 -32.07 14.36
C PRO A 448 -0.61 -30.62 14.35
N ALA A 449 -1.16 -29.75 13.51
CA ALA A 449 -0.76 -28.33 13.45
C ALA A 449 -1.10 -27.57 14.75
N ALA A 450 -2.23 -27.91 15.38
CA ALA A 450 -2.64 -27.29 16.64
C ALA A 450 -1.72 -27.69 17.81
N ARG A 451 -1.26 -28.95 17.86
CA ARG A 451 -0.29 -29.41 18.88
C ARG A 451 1.04 -28.70 18.77
N VAL A 452 1.53 -28.45 17.56
CA VAL A 452 2.76 -27.68 17.31
C VAL A 452 2.65 -26.27 17.89
N LEU A 453 1.56 -25.57 17.61
CA LEU A 453 1.33 -24.20 18.10
C LEU A 453 1.12 -24.16 19.62
N ALA A 454 0.39 -25.12 20.19
CA ALA A 454 0.19 -25.22 21.64
C ALA A 454 1.50 -25.48 22.39
N VAL A 455 2.33 -26.41 21.91
CA VAL A 455 3.64 -26.72 22.52
C VAL A 455 4.60 -25.55 22.38
N ARG A 456 4.61 -24.85 21.23
CA ARG A 456 5.39 -23.62 21.03
C ARG A 456 4.98 -22.52 22.01
N ALA A 457 3.67 -22.34 22.23
CA ALA A 457 3.13 -21.37 23.19
C ALA A 457 3.61 -21.69 24.62
N LEU A 458 3.38 -22.93 25.08
CA LEU A 458 3.79 -23.41 26.41
C LEU A 458 5.31 -23.30 26.61
N GLY A 459 6.11 -23.59 25.59
CA GLY A 459 7.56 -23.45 25.65
C GLY A 459 8.03 -22.00 25.79
N ARG A 460 7.36 -21.06 25.11
CA ARG A 460 7.71 -19.62 25.12
C ARG A 460 7.32 -18.90 26.41
N SER A 461 6.37 -19.41 27.19
CA SER A 461 6.02 -18.81 28.50
C SER A 461 7.21 -18.84 29.46
N GLY A 462 8.12 -19.80 29.31
CA GLY A 462 9.24 -20.00 30.24
C GLY A 462 8.81 -20.49 31.62
N ASP A 463 7.55 -20.89 31.80
CA ASP A 463 7.01 -21.36 33.07
C ASP A 463 7.31 -22.85 33.28
N LEU A 464 7.92 -23.15 34.43
CA LEU A 464 8.32 -24.49 34.84
C LEU A 464 7.12 -25.41 35.07
N ASP A 465 5.94 -24.86 35.35
CA ASP A 465 4.72 -25.65 35.55
C ASP A 465 4.30 -26.43 34.30
N TYR A 466 4.68 -25.97 33.11
CA TYR A 466 4.37 -26.65 31.85
C TYR A 466 5.41 -27.71 31.43
N ALA A 467 6.50 -27.87 32.19
CA ALA A 467 7.53 -28.86 31.88
C ALA A 467 6.99 -30.30 31.74
N PRO A 468 6.03 -30.81 32.56
CA PRO A 468 5.42 -32.12 32.35
C PRO A 468 4.75 -32.27 30.99
N THR A 469 4.05 -31.23 30.53
CA THR A 469 3.37 -31.23 29.22
C THR A 469 4.36 -31.18 28.07
N LEU A 470 5.46 -30.44 28.21
CA LEU A 470 6.55 -30.46 27.22
C LEU A 470 7.29 -31.81 27.20
N ILE A 471 7.48 -32.48 28.35
CA ILE A 471 8.05 -33.84 28.41
C ILE A 471 7.10 -34.85 27.76
N PHE A 472 5.80 -34.71 27.96
CA PHE A 472 4.79 -35.49 27.25
C PHE A 472 4.87 -35.26 25.74
N ALA A 473 4.99 -34.01 25.28
CA ALA A 473 5.08 -33.70 23.85
C ALA A 473 6.32 -34.29 23.13
N LEU A 474 7.35 -34.74 23.87
CA LEU A 474 8.46 -35.50 23.29
C LEU A 474 8.05 -36.92 22.84
N THR A 475 6.91 -37.44 23.27
CA THR A 475 6.38 -38.75 22.83
C THR A 475 5.43 -38.62 21.63
N ASP A 476 5.23 -37.42 21.08
CA ASP A 476 4.29 -37.17 19.98
C ASP A 476 4.72 -37.88 18.68
N PRO A 477 3.79 -38.48 17.92
CA PRO A 477 4.11 -39.08 16.62
C PRO A 477 4.54 -38.06 15.55
N ASP A 478 4.17 -36.78 15.67
CA ASP A 478 4.61 -35.71 14.78
C ASP A 478 5.96 -35.14 15.24
N LYS A 479 7.00 -35.34 14.41
CA LYS A 479 8.36 -34.87 14.71
C LYS A 479 8.46 -33.35 14.89
N ARG A 480 7.53 -32.58 14.32
CA ARG A 480 7.46 -31.11 14.50
C ARG A 480 7.13 -30.76 15.96
N VAL A 481 6.19 -31.49 16.56
CA VAL A 481 5.82 -31.33 17.98
C VAL A 481 7.00 -31.66 18.89
N VAL A 482 7.72 -32.76 18.60
CA VAL A 482 8.91 -33.16 19.36
C VAL A 482 10.02 -32.11 19.31
N ARG A 483 10.22 -31.43 18.17
CA ARG A 483 11.21 -30.34 18.03
C ARG A 483 10.82 -29.12 18.86
N GLU A 484 9.56 -28.69 18.78
CA GLU A 484 9.05 -27.58 19.61
C GLU A 484 9.16 -27.91 21.10
N ALA A 485 8.84 -29.14 21.50
CA ALA A 485 8.94 -29.62 22.87
C ALA A 485 10.39 -29.61 23.38
N ARG A 486 11.33 -30.10 22.55
CA ARG A 486 12.78 -30.05 22.84
C ARG A 486 13.23 -28.61 23.09
N ASP A 487 12.87 -27.69 22.20
CA ASP A 487 13.34 -26.30 22.26
C ASP A 487 12.65 -25.53 23.40
N GLY A 488 11.38 -25.80 23.66
CA GLY A 488 10.66 -25.32 24.85
C GLY A 488 11.30 -25.80 26.15
N LEU A 489 11.69 -27.07 26.27
CA LEU A 489 12.36 -27.59 27.47
C LEU A 489 13.73 -26.93 27.71
N ARG A 490 14.49 -26.63 26.66
CA ARG A 490 15.75 -25.87 26.78
C ARG A 490 15.51 -24.49 27.38
N PHE A 491 14.43 -23.84 26.98
CA PHE A 491 14.05 -22.51 27.44
C PHE A 491 13.53 -22.53 28.89
N VAL A 492 12.53 -23.37 29.19
CA VAL A 492 11.91 -23.48 30.53
C VAL A 492 12.91 -23.95 31.59
N SER A 493 13.80 -24.88 31.25
CA SER A 493 14.85 -25.35 32.17
C SER A 493 16.03 -24.41 32.33
N ARG A 494 16.11 -23.36 31.49
CA ARG A 494 17.30 -22.51 31.29
C ARG A 494 18.58 -23.30 30.99
N ARG A 495 18.45 -24.54 30.50
CA ARG A 495 19.55 -25.39 30.03
C ARG A 495 19.58 -25.32 28.52
N PHE A 496 20.17 -24.24 27.99
CA PHE A 496 20.17 -23.94 26.56
C PHE A 496 20.86 -25.01 25.70
N GLU A 497 21.78 -25.82 26.24
CA GLU A 497 22.37 -26.96 25.51
C GLU A 497 21.47 -28.22 25.51
N GLY A 498 20.46 -28.27 26.38
CA GLY A 498 19.56 -29.40 26.55
C GLY A 498 20.29 -30.70 26.89
N TYR A 499 19.79 -31.81 26.31
CA TYR A 499 20.41 -33.13 26.39
C TYR A 499 20.87 -33.68 25.03
N GLY A 500 21.04 -32.79 24.04
CA GLY A 500 21.67 -33.12 22.77
C GLY A 500 20.82 -33.96 21.80
N LEU A 501 19.49 -33.76 21.75
CA LEU A 501 18.62 -34.41 20.76
C LEU A 501 18.76 -33.72 19.38
N PRO A 502 19.34 -34.36 18.35
CA PRO A 502 19.50 -33.76 17.01
C PRO A 502 18.17 -33.75 16.24
N ASP A 503 18.04 -32.93 15.19
CA ASP A 503 16.79 -32.83 14.39
C ASP A 503 16.39 -34.12 13.65
N ASN A 504 17.35 -35.01 13.42
CA ASN A 504 17.22 -36.32 12.78
C ASN A 504 17.44 -37.47 13.78
N TYR A 505 16.90 -37.33 15.00
CA TYR A 505 17.01 -38.34 16.05
C TYR A 505 16.44 -39.71 15.66
N ASN A 506 16.95 -40.75 16.31
CA ASN A 506 16.35 -42.08 16.34
C ASN A 506 15.58 -42.33 17.66
N ASP A 507 14.80 -43.40 17.70
CA ASP A 507 13.94 -43.70 18.86
C ASP A 507 14.73 -43.94 20.16
N GLN A 508 15.95 -44.48 20.07
CA GLN A 508 16.78 -44.69 21.24
C GLN A 508 17.26 -43.36 21.83
N GLN A 509 17.74 -42.45 20.98
CA GLN A 509 18.14 -41.10 21.39
C GLN A 509 16.96 -40.33 21.99
N LEU A 510 15.76 -40.48 21.42
CA LEU A 510 14.56 -39.85 21.95
C LEU A 510 14.19 -40.40 23.34
N ARG A 511 14.19 -41.73 23.51
CA ARG A 511 13.93 -42.37 24.82
C ARG A 511 14.94 -41.93 25.88
N ASP A 512 16.23 -41.92 25.55
CA ASP A 512 17.29 -41.52 26.48
C ASP A 512 17.14 -40.05 26.92
N VAL A 513 16.75 -39.16 26.01
CA VAL A 513 16.52 -37.74 26.29
C VAL A 513 15.26 -37.54 27.15
N ILE A 514 14.19 -38.29 26.91
CA ILE A 514 12.98 -38.26 27.74
C ILE A 514 13.30 -38.64 29.19
N GLU A 515 14.05 -39.72 29.43
CA GLU A 515 14.42 -40.14 30.80
C GLU A 515 15.29 -39.11 31.51
N ARG A 516 16.18 -38.43 30.77
CA ARG A 516 17.00 -37.33 31.30
C ARG A 516 16.17 -36.10 31.66
N TRP A 517 15.16 -35.76 30.87
CA TRP A 517 14.23 -34.68 31.19
C TRP A 517 13.31 -35.01 32.36
N LYS A 518 12.81 -36.26 32.47
CA LYS A 518 12.08 -36.73 33.67
C LYS A 518 12.92 -36.63 34.93
N SER A 519 14.14 -37.18 34.88
CA SER A 519 15.07 -37.17 36.02
C SER A 519 15.40 -35.74 36.44
N TRP A 520 15.58 -34.82 35.48
CA TRP A 520 15.75 -33.41 35.77
C TRP A 520 14.52 -32.80 36.43
N TYR A 521 13.32 -33.01 35.88
CA TYR A 521 12.12 -32.42 36.44
C TYR A 521 11.87 -32.89 37.88
N LEU A 522 12.06 -34.18 38.15
CA LEU A 522 11.97 -34.75 39.50
C LEU A 522 13.07 -34.23 40.45
N SER A 523 14.25 -33.87 39.93
CA SER A 523 15.28 -33.22 40.76
C SER A 523 14.91 -31.79 41.17
N VAL A 524 14.08 -31.11 40.37
CA VAL A 524 13.59 -29.75 40.64
C VAL A 524 12.27 -29.77 41.41
N ARG A 525 11.42 -30.77 41.19
CA ARG A 525 10.15 -31.02 41.90
C ARG A 525 10.03 -32.49 42.34
N PRO A 526 10.59 -32.84 43.51
CA PRO A 526 10.65 -34.22 44.01
C PRO A 526 9.27 -34.88 44.23
N ASP A 527 8.25 -34.08 44.55
CA ASP A 527 6.89 -34.55 44.85
C ASP A 527 5.95 -34.55 43.63
N ALA A 528 6.46 -34.23 42.42
CA ALA A 528 5.64 -34.13 41.23
C ALA A 528 5.41 -35.50 40.55
N ALA A 529 4.19 -35.74 40.05
CA ALA A 529 3.87 -36.91 39.23
C ALA A 529 3.98 -36.56 37.74
N ILE A 530 4.78 -37.31 36.98
CA ILE A 530 4.87 -37.20 35.52
C ILE A 530 3.97 -38.26 34.90
N ASN A 531 2.81 -37.86 34.37
CA ASN A 531 1.93 -38.76 33.63
C ASN A 531 2.17 -38.64 32.12
N LEU A 532 2.70 -39.70 31.51
CA LEU A 532 2.97 -39.78 30.08
C LEU A 532 1.92 -40.59 29.29
N ASN A 533 0.90 -41.10 29.96
CA ASN A 533 -0.18 -41.85 29.33
C ASN A 533 -1.23 -40.93 28.72
#